data_AF-A0A520HM83-F1
#
_entry.id   AF-A0A520HM83-F1
#
_cell.length_a   1.000
_cell.length_b   1.000
_cell.length_c   1.000
_cell.angle_alpha   90.00
_cell.angle_beta   90.00
_cell.angle_gamma   90.00
#
_symmetry.space_group_name_H-M   'P 1'
#
loop_
_entity.id
_entity.type
_entity.pdbx_description
1 polymer ?
#
loop_
_entity_poly.entity_id
_entity_poly.type
_entity_poly.pdbx_seq_one_letter_code
_entity_poly.pdbx_strand_id
1 'polypeptide(L)' 'ARAVKQAVSIPVVAVGLITDFEQAEAIVGTGDADMIALARTILYDPRWPWHAAAHLGGKVKAPKQYLRSQPRQFKDLFEG' A
#
# COMPACT_ATOMS: atom_id res chain seq x y z
N ALA A 1 13.64 7.31 -7.02
CA ALA A 1 12.61 8.31 -6.67
C ALA A 1 13.18 9.45 -5.83
N ARG A 2 13.83 9.16 -4.70
CA ARG A 2 14.39 10.14 -3.76
C ARG A 2 15.07 11.37 -4.37
N ALA A 3 16.06 11.18 -5.25
CA ALA A 3 16.78 12.30 -5.87
C ALA A 3 15.84 13.24 -6.65
N VAL A 4 14.83 12.68 -7.34
CA VAL A 4 13.80 13.47 -8.02
C VAL A 4 12.93 14.18 -6.98
N LYS A 5 12.47 13.47 -5.93
CA LYS A 5 11.64 14.03 -4.87
C LYS A 5 12.29 15.21 -4.14
N GLN A 6 13.62 15.19 -4.00
CA GLN A 6 14.39 16.29 -3.41
C GLN A 6 14.59 17.48 -4.36
N ALA A 7 14.53 17.25 -5.67
CA ALA A 7 14.81 18.26 -6.69
C ALA A 7 13.55 19.00 -7.18
N VAL A 8 12.35 18.48 -6.89
CA VAL A 8 11.09 19.03 -7.42
C VAL A 8 10.08 19.29 -6.30
N SER A 9 9.20 20.25 -6.54
CA SER A 9 8.10 20.59 -5.63
C SER A 9 6.79 19.85 -5.95
N ILE A 10 6.74 19.09 -7.03
CA ILE A 10 5.55 18.31 -7.44
C ILE A 10 5.55 16.92 -6.79
N PRO A 11 4.39 16.26 -6.65
CA PRO A 11 4.32 14.90 -6.15
C PRO A 11 5.09 13.90 -7.01
N VAL A 12 5.82 12.98 -6.38
CA VAL A 12 6.62 11.92 -7.01
C VAL A 12 6.06 10.56 -6.64
N VAL A 13 5.87 9.71 -7.66
CA VAL A 13 5.45 8.32 -7.50
C VAL A 13 6.66 7.40 -7.71
N ALA A 14 6.96 6.54 -6.75
CA ALA A 14 7.94 5.46 -6.91
C ALA A 14 7.30 4.24 -7.58
N VAL A 15 8.00 3.60 -8.50
CA VAL A 15 7.54 2.40 -9.21
C VAL A 15 8.70 1.44 -9.44
N GLY A 16 8.39 0.16 -9.61
CA GLY A 16 9.32 -0.88 -10.04
C GLY A 16 9.80 -1.76 -8.90
N LEU A 17 9.52 -3.07 -9.01
CA LEU A 17 9.95 -4.12 -8.08
C LEU A 17 9.59 -3.87 -6.59
N ILE A 18 8.50 -3.14 -6.33
CA ILE A 18 7.93 -3.01 -4.99
C ILE A 18 6.96 -4.17 -4.78
N THR A 19 7.31 -5.09 -3.89
CA THR A 19 6.50 -6.29 -3.57
C THR A 19 6.19 -6.44 -2.09
N ASP A 20 7.03 -5.86 -1.25
CA ASP A 20 7.00 -6.01 0.21
C ASP A 20 6.31 -4.82 0.88
N PHE A 21 5.59 -5.07 1.99
CA PHE A 21 4.78 -4.06 2.65
C PHE A 21 5.67 -3.03 3.36
N GLU A 22 6.71 -3.48 4.05
CA GLU A 22 7.64 -2.66 4.80
C GLU A 22 8.53 -1.85 3.85
N GLN A 23 8.93 -2.44 2.72
CA GLN A 23 9.59 -1.68 1.65
C GLN A 23 8.72 -0.51 1.15
N ALA A 24 7.43 -0.79 0.89
CA ALA A 24 6.47 0.22 0.44
C ALA A 24 6.26 1.32 1.49
N GLU A 25 6.06 0.94 2.75
CA GLU A 25 5.90 1.86 3.87
C GLU A 25 7.16 2.70 4.07
N ALA A 26 8.35 2.09 4.01
CA ALA A 26 9.61 2.82 4.15
C ALA A 26 9.77 3.91 3.09
N ILE A 27 9.45 3.62 1.82
CA ILE A 27 9.56 4.62 0.73
C ILE A 27 8.71 5.88 1.01
N VAL A 28 7.49 5.69 1.51
CA VAL A 28 6.58 6.81 1.81
C VAL A 28 6.95 7.46 3.15
N GLY A 29 7.16 6.65 4.19
CA GLY A 29 7.45 7.11 5.55
C GLY A 29 8.78 7.87 5.69
N THR A 30 9.79 7.57 4.85
CA THR A 30 11.04 8.35 4.79
C THR A 30 10.95 9.59 3.89
N GLY A 31 9.86 9.73 3.14
CA GLY A 31 9.68 10.81 2.16
C GLY A 31 10.50 10.62 0.87
N ASP A 32 10.95 9.40 0.57
CA ASP A 32 11.66 9.09 -0.69
C ASP A 32 10.73 9.20 -1.92
N ALA A 33 9.42 9.05 -1.71
CA ALA A 33 8.36 9.38 -2.65
C ALA A 33 7.05 9.71 -1.90
N ASP A 34 6.09 10.35 -2.58
CA ASP A 34 4.77 10.64 -1.99
C ASP A 34 3.81 9.46 -2.11
N MET A 35 4.02 8.61 -3.13
CA MET A 35 3.15 7.50 -3.47
C MET A 35 3.97 6.36 -4.09
N ILE A 36 3.39 5.16 -4.08
CA ILE A 36 3.92 3.99 -4.78
C ILE A 36 2.96 3.56 -5.89
N ALA A 37 3.51 3.04 -6.98
CA ALA A 37 2.77 2.36 -8.03
C ALA A 37 3.16 0.88 -8.08
N LEU A 38 2.15 0.01 -8.05
CA LEU A 38 2.30 -1.44 -8.12
C LEU A 38 1.87 -1.94 -9.51
N ALA A 39 2.64 -2.87 -10.07
CA ALA A 39 2.36 -3.47 -11.37
C ALA A 39 2.21 -5.00 -11.26
N ARG A 40 3.30 -5.76 -11.40
CA ARG A 40 3.24 -7.23 -11.32
C ARG A 40 2.73 -7.73 -9.96
N THR A 41 3.04 -7.01 -8.89
CA THR A 41 2.58 -7.31 -7.52
C THR A 41 1.06 -7.33 -7.43
N ILE A 42 0.37 -6.34 -8.00
CA ILE A 42 -1.10 -6.28 -7.94
C ILE A 42 -1.76 -7.32 -8.87
N LEU A 43 -1.06 -7.74 -9.93
CA LEU A 43 -1.55 -8.82 -10.80
C LEU A 43 -1.45 -10.19 -10.12
N TYR A 44 -0.37 -10.43 -9.38
CA TYR A 44 -0.17 -11.67 -8.64
C TYR A 44 -1.08 -11.74 -7.40
N ASP A 45 -1.20 -10.63 -6.68
CA ASP A 45 -2.07 -10.48 -5.52
C ASP A 45 -2.94 -9.22 -5.65
N PRO A 46 -4.19 -9.34 -6.16
CA PRO A 46 -5.08 -8.19 -6.33
C PRO A 46 -5.57 -7.61 -5.01
N ARG A 47 -5.36 -8.31 -3.88
CA ARG A 47 -5.70 -7.87 -2.53
C ARG A 47 -4.48 -7.41 -1.76
N TRP A 48 -3.34 -7.22 -2.42
CA TRP A 48 -2.11 -6.72 -1.81
C TRP A 48 -2.33 -5.50 -0.90
N PRO A 49 -3.14 -4.48 -1.27
CA PRO A 49 -3.39 -3.34 -0.36
C PRO A 49 -4.10 -3.73 0.95
N TRP A 50 -4.93 -4.78 0.92
CA TRP A 50 -5.62 -5.27 2.11
C TRP A 50 -4.65 -6.02 3.01
N HIS A 51 -3.76 -6.82 2.42
CA HIS A 51 -2.70 -7.50 3.15
C HIS A 51 -1.69 -6.51 3.74
N ALA A 52 -1.33 -5.47 2.99
CA ALA A 52 -0.47 -4.38 3.46
C ALA A 52 -1.11 -3.66 4.65
N ALA A 53 -2.38 -3.29 4.55
CA ALA A 53 -3.10 -2.66 5.66
C ALA A 53 -3.20 -3.58 6.89
N ALA A 54 -3.50 -4.86 6.69
CA ALA A 54 -3.52 -5.83 7.79
C ALA A 54 -2.16 -5.97 8.47
N HIS A 55 -1.07 -5.95 7.71
CA HIS A 55 0.30 -6.04 8.21
C HIS A 55 0.72 -4.76 8.96
N LEU A 56 0.46 -3.59 8.37
CA LEU A 56 0.90 -2.28 8.87
C LEU A 56 -0.08 -1.64 9.88
N GLY A 57 -1.20 -2.29 10.19
CA GLY A 57 -2.22 -1.77 11.10
C GLY A 57 -3.13 -0.69 10.48
N GLY A 58 -3.16 -0.59 9.16
CA GLY A 58 -4.04 0.30 8.40
C GLY A 58 -5.46 -0.25 8.23
N LYS A 59 -6.32 0.56 7.59
CA LYS A 59 -7.69 0.18 7.22
C LYS A 59 -7.92 0.41 5.72
N VAL A 60 -8.82 -0.37 5.12
CA VAL A 60 -9.14 -0.26 3.70
C VAL A 60 -10.64 -0.23 3.48
N LYS A 61 -11.11 0.67 2.62
CA LYS A 61 -12.48 0.62 2.13
C LYS A 61 -12.67 -0.56 1.18
N ALA A 62 -13.46 -1.54 1.58
CA ALA A 62 -13.81 -2.70 0.76
C ALA A 62 -15.26 -2.63 0.26
N PRO A 63 -15.57 -3.20 -0.91
CA PRO A 63 -16.96 -3.44 -1.33
C PRO A 63 -17.74 -4.22 -0.27
N LYS A 64 -19.01 -3.85 -0.04
CA LYS A 64 -19.87 -4.43 1.02
C LYS A 64 -19.93 -5.95 0.99
N GLN A 65 -19.89 -6.53 -0.20
CA GLN A 65 -19.93 -7.98 -0.44
C GLN A 65 -18.74 -8.72 0.17
N TYR A 66 -17.60 -8.05 0.36
CA TYR A 66 -16.38 -8.64 0.90
C TYR A 66 -16.17 -8.36 2.38
N LEU A 67 -17.07 -7.65 3.07
CA LEU A 67 -16.89 -7.32 4.49
C LEU A 67 -16.73 -8.55 5.38
N ARG A 68 -17.28 -9.69 4.97
CA ARG A 68 -17.16 -10.98 5.69
C ARG A 68 -15.88 -11.76 5.38
N SER A 69 -15.02 -11.30 4.48
CA SER A 69 -13.77 -11.98 4.15
C SER A 69 -12.60 -11.60 5.06
N GLN A 70 -12.83 -10.78 6.09
CA GLN A 70 -11.79 -10.39 7.03
C GLN A 70 -11.29 -11.60 7.83
N PRO A 71 -9.97 -11.84 7.91
CA PRO A 71 -9.42 -12.87 8.78
C PRO A 71 -9.76 -12.59 10.24
N ARG A 72 -9.92 -13.64 11.06
CA ARG A 72 -10.31 -13.54 12.48
C ARG A 72 -9.40 -12.61 13.30
N GLN A 73 -8.13 -12.52 12.92
CA GLN A 73 -7.13 -11.67 13.58
C GLN A 73 -7.19 -10.20 13.19
N PHE A 74 -7.91 -9.84 12.11
CA PHE A 74 -7.99 -8.48 11.58
C PHE A 74 -9.46 -8.02 11.45
N LYS A 75 -10.19 -8.03 12.58
CA LYS A 75 -11.65 -7.74 12.63
C LYS A 75 -12.05 -6.30 12.29
N ASP A 76 -11.08 -5.39 12.28
CA ASP A 76 -11.29 -3.96 12.03
C ASP A 76 -10.61 -3.51 10.72
N LEU A 77 -10.26 -4.45 9.84
CA LEU A 77 -9.49 -4.19 8.61
C LEU A 77 -10.26 -3.33 7.60
N PHE A 78 -11.57 -3.61 7.41
CA PHE A 78 -12.37 -2.85 6.46
C PHE A 78 -13.17 -1.75 7.14
N GLU A 79 -13.19 -0.59 6.49
CA GLU A 79 -14.10 0.51 6.82
C GLU A 79 -15.54 0.07 6.45
N GLY A 80 -16.47 0.18 7.41
CA GLY A 80 -17.87 -0.23 7.27
C GLY A 80 -18.72 0.69 6.40
#